data_AF-I6Z2S3-F1
#
_entry.id   AF-I6Z2S3-F1
#
_cell.length_a   1.000
_cell.length_b   1.000
_cell.length_c   1.000
_cell.angle_alpha   90.00
_cell.angle_beta   90.00
_cell.angle_gamma   90.00
#
_symmetry.space_group_name_H-M   'P 1'
#
loop_
_entity.id
_entity.type
_entity.pdbx_description
1 polymer ?
#
loop_
_entity_poly.entity_id
_entity_poly.type
_entity_poly.pdbx_seq_one_letter_code
_entity_poly.pdbx_strand_id
1 'polypeptide(L)'
;MLTLLLVACEQKREIGDEVVRIDDAVLTEEDIEKEIGEGASRSMYREQFINDWIEKEVLYRKAIEEGVTESDYYVGLIDNSKKELAGAILIEKYLKENPVNIEENDLIDFYDKYKQDFVLQQDAYILNYISFNNSESAREFRRILIESDWNRALNVFRDNKSIIENETDKLFYDYQITPVALNRIVKNLYENEVSVVTEVNPGKYVVAQFLKKI
;
A
#
# COMPACT_ATOMS: atom_id res chain seq x y z
N MET A 1 -43.70 52.24 -33.90
CA MET A 1 -42.88 51.03 -34.07
C MET A 1 -41.67 51.22 -33.16
N LEU A 2 -41.72 50.65 -31.95
CA LEU A 2 -40.71 50.87 -30.90
C LEU A 2 -39.75 49.69 -30.93
N THR A 3 -38.55 49.90 -31.47
CA THR A 3 -37.52 48.87 -31.58
C THR A 3 -36.77 48.79 -30.25
N LEU A 4 -36.99 47.72 -29.49
CA LEU A 4 -36.28 47.43 -28.24
C LEU A 4 -34.97 46.71 -28.58
N LEU A 5 -33.84 47.41 -28.47
CA LEU A 5 -32.51 46.82 -28.53
C LEU A 5 -32.21 46.15 -27.18
N LEU A 6 -32.34 44.82 -27.13
CA LEU A 6 -31.81 44.01 -26.03
C LEU A 6 -30.29 43.92 -26.19
N VAL A 7 -29.57 44.79 -25.48
CA VAL A 7 -28.13 44.60 -25.24
C VAL A 7 -28.01 43.55 -24.15
N ALA A 8 -27.72 42.31 -24.56
CA ALA A 8 -27.27 41.27 -23.65
C ALA A 8 -25.89 41.69 -23.09
N CYS A 9 -25.89 42.13 -21.85
CA CYS A 9 -24.68 42.44 -21.11
C CYS A 9 -24.07 41.12 -20.65
N GLU A 10 -23.06 40.64 -21.36
CA GLU A 10 -22.27 39.48 -20.97
C GLU A 10 -21.42 39.87 -19.76
N GLN A 11 -21.84 39.43 -18.58
CA GLN A 11 -21.13 39.67 -17.33
C GLN A 11 -19.83 38.87 -17.39
N LYS A 12 -18.74 39.55 -17.72
CA LYS A 12 -17.38 39.02 -17.72
C LYS A 12 -17.09 38.48 -16.31
N ARG A 13 -17.21 37.16 -16.11
CA ARG A 13 -16.77 36.50 -14.88
C ARG A 13 -15.29 36.83 -14.74
N GLU A 14 -14.87 37.27 -13.56
CA GLU A 14 -13.45 37.34 -13.22
C GLU A 14 -12.95 35.89 -13.27
N ILE A 15 -12.38 35.53 -14.41
CA ILE A 15 -11.63 34.28 -14.57
C ILE A 15 -10.42 34.49 -13.65
N GLY A 16 -10.29 33.67 -12.60
CA GLY A 16 -9.09 33.64 -11.76
C GLY A 16 -7.84 33.43 -12.61
N ASP A 17 -6.65 33.54 -12.02
CA ASP A 17 -5.37 33.48 -12.76
C ASP A 17 -5.35 32.31 -13.77
N GLU A 18 -5.53 32.66 -15.05
CA GLU A 18 -5.68 31.72 -16.17
C GLU A 18 -4.32 31.10 -16.49
N VAL A 19 -4.27 29.78 -16.52
CA VAL A 19 -3.04 29.03 -16.78
C VAL A 19 -2.99 28.57 -18.23
N VAL A 20 -4.09 27.97 -18.70
CA VAL A 20 -4.24 27.50 -20.09
C VAL A 20 -5.69 27.66 -20.54
N ARG A 21 -5.88 27.93 -21.83
CA ARG A 21 -7.19 27.97 -22.50
C ARG A 21 -7.19 27.17 -23.78
N ILE A 22 -8.26 26.41 -23.98
CA ILE A 22 -8.57 25.70 -25.23
C ILE A 22 -10.00 26.10 -25.61
N ASP A 23 -10.12 27.00 -26.58
CA ASP A 23 -11.35 27.71 -26.95
C ASP A 23 -12.08 28.31 -25.73
N ASP A 24 -13.19 27.70 -25.33
CA ASP A 24 -14.07 28.07 -24.23
C ASP A 24 -13.73 27.40 -22.90
N ALA A 25 -12.93 26.34 -22.90
CA ALA A 25 -12.43 25.69 -21.69
C ALA A 25 -11.20 26.43 -21.14
N VAL A 26 -11.20 26.68 -19.83
CA VAL A 26 -10.13 27.40 -19.12
C VAL A 26 -9.69 26.59 -17.91
N LEU A 27 -8.39 26.42 -17.76
CA LEU A 27 -7.75 25.92 -16.56
C LEU A 27 -7.20 27.10 -15.75
N THR A 28 -7.62 27.23 -14.50
CA THR A 28 -7.16 28.30 -13.59
C THR A 28 -6.20 27.76 -12.53
N GLU A 29 -5.46 28.66 -11.85
CA GLU A 29 -4.62 28.25 -10.70
C GLU A 29 -5.46 27.62 -9.57
N GLU A 30 -6.71 28.08 -9.38
CA GLU A 30 -7.62 27.50 -8.37
C GLU A 30 -7.96 26.03 -8.69
N ASP A 31 -8.14 25.70 -9.97
CA ASP A 31 -8.41 24.32 -10.40
C ASP A 31 -7.20 23.42 -10.15
N ILE A 32 -6.00 23.95 -10.39
CA ILE A 32 -4.74 23.24 -10.08
C ILE A 32 -4.65 23.00 -8.57
N GLU A 33 -4.83 24.03 -7.74
CA GLU A 33 -4.74 23.89 -6.29
C GLU A 33 -5.75 22.90 -5.69
N LYS A 34 -6.98 22.86 -6.24
CA LYS A 34 -7.99 21.88 -5.80
C LYS A 34 -7.61 20.44 -6.09
N GLU A 35 -7.00 20.18 -7.24
CA GLU A 35 -6.72 18.82 -7.71
C GLU A 35 -5.38 18.27 -7.16
N ILE A 36 -4.34 19.11 -7.12
CA ILE A 36 -3.00 18.68 -6.68
C ILE A 36 -2.60 19.16 -5.27
N GLY A 37 -3.45 19.94 -4.61
CA GLY A 37 -3.29 20.41 -3.23
C GLY A 37 -2.53 21.73 -3.09
N GLU A 38 -2.79 22.45 -1.99
CA GLU A 38 -2.15 23.74 -1.68
C GLU A 38 -0.61 23.61 -1.62
N GLY A 39 0.11 24.48 -2.36
CA GLY A 39 1.58 24.49 -2.42
C GLY A 39 2.19 23.68 -3.57
N ALA A 40 1.37 23.00 -4.37
CA ALA A 40 1.82 22.17 -5.49
C ALA A 40 2.22 22.96 -6.76
N SER A 41 2.09 24.29 -6.76
CA SER A 41 2.58 25.17 -7.84
C SER A 41 4.11 25.06 -8.10
N ARG A 42 4.85 24.47 -7.16
CA ARG A 42 6.30 24.21 -7.22
C ARG A 42 6.66 22.73 -7.44
N SER A 43 5.67 21.87 -7.70
CA SER A 43 5.88 20.43 -7.85
C SER A 43 6.20 20.05 -9.29
N MET A 44 7.01 19.00 -9.47
CA MET A 44 7.22 18.33 -10.78
C MET A 44 5.92 17.85 -11.44
N TYR A 45 4.82 17.77 -10.68
CA TYR A 45 3.53 17.29 -11.13
C TYR A 45 2.66 18.38 -11.77
N ARG A 46 3.00 19.66 -11.61
CA ARG A 46 2.21 20.76 -12.18
C ARG A 46 2.19 20.72 -13.71
N GLU A 47 3.35 20.61 -14.33
CA GLU A 47 3.45 20.54 -15.80
C GLU A 47 2.75 19.29 -16.34
N GLN A 48 2.90 18.15 -15.65
CA GLN A 48 2.20 16.93 -16.02
C GLN A 48 0.68 17.11 -15.95
N PHE A 49 0.15 17.64 -14.85
CA PHE A 49 -1.28 17.88 -14.69
C PHE A 49 -1.83 18.81 -15.79
N ILE A 50 -1.10 19.88 -16.12
CA ILE A 50 -1.50 20.80 -17.20
C ILE A 50 -1.53 20.09 -18.54
N ASN A 51 -0.50 19.30 -18.86
CA ASN A 51 -0.45 18.54 -20.11
C ASN A 51 -1.57 17.50 -20.20
N ASP A 52 -1.84 16.77 -19.11
CA ASP A 52 -2.92 15.79 -19.03
C ASP A 52 -4.30 16.47 -19.21
N TRP A 53 -4.47 17.67 -18.62
CA TRP A 53 -5.68 18.47 -18.80
C TRP A 53 -5.86 18.93 -20.25
N ILE A 54 -4.79 19.43 -20.89
CA ILE A 54 -4.79 19.81 -22.30
C ILE A 54 -5.17 18.63 -23.19
N GLU A 55 -4.50 17.49 -23.00
CA GLU A 55 -4.74 16.29 -23.81
C GLU A 55 -6.20 15.82 -23.68
N LYS A 56 -6.71 15.76 -22.44
CA LYS A 56 -8.10 15.39 -22.16
C LYS A 56 -9.09 16.31 -22.89
N GLU A 57 -8.87 17.61 -22.85
CA GLU A 57 -9.76 18.60 -23.47
C GLU A 57 -9.71 18.52 -25.01
N VAL A 58 -8.53 18.37 -25.60
CA VAL A 58 -8.38 18.15 -27.05
C VAL A 58 -9.09 16.88 -27.52
N LEU A 59 -8.90 15.77 -26.78
CA LEU A 59 -9.56 14.50 -27.10
C LEU A 59 -11.07 14.58 -26.92
N TYR A 60 -11.55 15.26 -25.88
CA TYR A 60 -12.98 15.45 -25.64
C TYR A 60 -13.65 16.24 -26.77
N ARG A 61 -13.02 17.31 -27.26
CA ARG A 61 -13.51 18.06 -28.42
C ARG A 61 -13.59 17.20 -29.67
N LYS A 62 -12.53 16.43 -29.93
CA LYS A 62 -12.53 15.49 -31.05
C LYS A 62 -13.65 14.45 -30.92
N ALA A 63 -13.93 13.98 -29.72
CA ALA A 63 -15.04 13.06 -29.46
C ALA A 63 -16.41 13.70 -29.74
N ILE A 64 -16.61 14.99 -29.43
CA ILE A 64 -17.83 15.73 -29.80
C ILE A 64 -17.95 15.84 -31.32
N GLU A 65 -16.88 16.25 -32.01
CA GLU A 65 -16.89 16.38 -33.47
C GLU A 65 -17.22 15.07 -34.18
N GLU A 66 -16.80 13.93 -33.60
CA GLU A 66 -17.03 12.59 -34.15
C GLU A 66 -18.37 11.96 -33.74
N GLY A 67 -19.21 12.68 -32.99
CA GLY A 67 -20.52 12.17 -32.60
C GLY A 67 -20.47 11.15 -31.45
N VAL A 68 -19.33 11.02 -30.75
CA VAL A 68 -19.14 10.03 -29.67
C VAL A 68 -20.02 10.37 -28.48
N THR A 69 -20.14 11.66 -28.14
CA THR A 69 -20.91 12.16 -26.99
C THR A 69 -22.43 12.03 -27.17
N GLU A 70 -22.88 11.77 -28.39
CA GLU A 70 -24.27 11.58 -28.76
C GLU A 70 -24.63 10.10 -28.93
N SER A 71 -23.63 9.21 -28.90
CA SER A 71 -23.87 7.77 -29.04
C SER A 71 -24.69 7.20 -27.88
N ASP A 72 -25.60 6.27 -28.17
CA ASP A 72 -26.40 5.59 -27.16
C ASP A 72 -25.53 4.94 -26.07
N TYR A 73 -24.34 4.46 -26.44
CA TYR A 73 -23.37 3.91 -25.52
C TYR A 73 -22.84 4.95 -24.53
N TYR A 74 -22.38 6.11 -25.02
CA TYR A 74 -21.87 7.18 -24.17
C TYR A 74 -22.98 7.72 -23.26
N VAL A 75 -24.16 7.99 -23.81
CA VAL A 75 -25.31 8.49 -23.04
C VAL A 75 -25.71 7.49 -21.95
N GLY A 76 -25.79 6.20 -22.27
CA GLY A 76 -26.08 5.15 -21.30
C GLY A 76 -25.02 5.05 -20.19
N LEU A 77 -23.74 5.20 -20.54
CA LEU A 77 -22.64 5.21 -19.58
C LEU A 77 -22.75 6.42 -18.63
N ILE A 78 -22.98 7.62 -19.17
CA ILE A 78 -23.14 8.85 -18.38
C ILE A 78 -24.34 8.73 -17.45
N ASP A 79 -25.47 8.20 -17.90
CA ASP A 79 -26.66 8.08 -17.08
C ASP A 79 -26.53 7.05 -15.94
N ASN A 80 -25.76 5.97 -16.16
CA ASN A 80 -25.41 5.04 -15.09
C ASN A 80 -24.44 5.69 -14.10
N SER A 81 -23.40 6.36 -14.58
CA SER A 81 -22.45 7.10 -13.73
C SER A 81 -23.15 8.15 -12.87
N LYS A 82 -24.13 8.89 -13.42
CA LYS A 82 -24.93 9.87 -12.65
C LYS A 82 -25.68 9.21 -11.49
N LYS A 83 -26.27 8.03 -11.69
CA LYS A 83 -27.00 7.30 -10.63
C LYS A 83 -26.06 6.86 -9.53
N GLU A 84 -24.91 6.30 -9.89
CA GLU A 84 -23.89 5.85 -8.94
C GLU A 84 -23.33 7.01 -8.13
N LEU A 85 -22.96 8.12 -8.80
CA LEU A 85 -22.47 9.34 -8.16
C LEU A 85 -23.51 9.94 -7.22
N ALA A 86 -24.78 10.03 -7.65
CA ALA A 86 -25.85 10.53 -6.79
C ALA A 86 -26.03 9.66 -5.53
N GLY A 87 -25.94 8.34 -5.65
CA GLY A 87 -25.96 7.43 -4.51
C GLY A 87 -24.77 7.63 -3.56
N ALA A 88 -23.56 7.71 -4.10
CA ALA A 88 -22.35 7.93 -3.32
C ALA A 88 -22.38 9.28 -2.56
N ILE A 89 -22.77 10.36 -3.24
CA ILE A 89 -22.92 11.69 -2.63
C ILE A 89 -23.98 11.68 -1.53
N LEU A 90 -25.09 10.95 -1.73
CA LEU A 90 -26.12 10.83 -0.70
C LEU A 90 -25.61 10.08 0.53
N ILE A 91 -24.85 8.99 0.36
CA ILE A 91 -24.23 8.25 1.46
C ILE A 91 -23.26 9.15 2.22
N GLU A 92 -22.37 9.85 1.51
CA GLU A 92 -21.41 10.77 2.12
C GLU A 92 -22.11 11.87 2.92
N LYS A 93 -23.15 12.49 2.34
CA LYS A 93 -23.98 13.48 3.01
C LYS A 93 -24.62 12.91 4.27
N TYR A 94 -25.23 11.73 4.17
CA TYR A 94 -25.87 11.07 5.31
C TYR A 94 -24.88 10.80 6.45
N LEU A 95 -23.67 10.30 6.15
CA LEU A 95 -22.64 10.04 7.15
C LEU A 95 -22.11 11.32 7.80
N LYS A 96 -21.99 12.42 7.06
CA LYS A 96 -21.61 13.74 7.60
C LYS A 96 -22.70 14.34 8.50
N GLU A 97 -23.96 14.19 8.11
CA GLU A 97 -25.12 14.70 8.88
C GLU A 97 -25.46 13.81 10.09
N ASN A 98 -25.08 12.54 10.04
CA ASN A 98 -25.33 11.54 11.08
C ASN A 98 -24.00 10.91 11.53
N PRO A 99 -23.09 11.70 12.15
CA PRO A 99 -21.83 11.15 12.62
C PRO A 99 -22.10 10.07 13.67
N VAL A 100 -21.53 8.89 13.44
CA VAL A 100 -21.54 7.82 14.45
C VAL A 100 -20.46 8.16 15.46
N ASN A 101 -20.88 8.43 16.71
CA ASN A 101 -19.94 8.55 17.81
C ASN A 101 -19.56 7.13 18.25
N ILE A 102 -18.30 6.74 18.01
CA ILE A 102 -17.76 5.46 18.49
C ILE A 102 -16.93 5.78 19.72
N GLU A 103 -17.37 5.30 20.88
CA GLU A 103 -16.66 5.45 22.14
C GLU A 103 -15.65 4.31 22.33
N GLU A 104 -14.68 4.50 23.23
CA GLU A 104 -13.69 3.47 23.54
C GLU A 104 -14.33 2.15 24.01
N ASN A 105 -15.42 2.24 24.77
CA ASN A 105 -16.17 1.06 25.22
C ASN A 105 -16.81 0.30 24.06
N ASP A 106 -17.26 0.97 22.99
CA ASP A 106 -17.81 0.28 21.81
C ASP A 106 -16.74 -0.57 21.12
N LEU A 107 -15.49 -0.09 21.11
CA LEU A 107 -14.34 -0.82 20.56
C LEU A 107 -13.98 -2.02 21.42
N ILE A 108 -13.97 -1.85 22.75
CA ILE A 108 -13.70 -2.94 23.70
C ILE A 108 -14.79 -4.02 23.58
N ASP A 109 -16.06 -3.62 23.58
CA ASP A 109 -17.20 -4.53 23.45
C ASP A 109 -17.17 -5.28 22.12
N PHE A 110 -16.82 -4.59 21.03
CA PHE A 110 -16.63 -5.24 19.73
C PHE A 110 -15.49 -6.25 19.77
N TYR A 111 -14.31 -5.86 20.27
CA TYR A 111 -13.16 -6.76 20.36
C TYR A 111 -13.48 -7.99 21.22
N ASP A 112 -14.06 -7.80 22.40
CA ASP A 112 -14.37 -8.90 23.31
C ASP A 112 -15.43 -9.84 22.72
N LYS A 113 -16.42 -9.30 22.01
CA LYS A 113 -17.44 -10.08 21.30
C LYS A 113 -16.85 -10.94 20.18
N TYR A 114 -15.87 -10.42 19.43
CA TYR A 114 -15.25 -11.08 18.29
C TYR A 114 -13.84 -11.59 18.57
N LYS A 115 -13.46 -11.73 19.85
CA LYS A 115 -12.10 -12.05 20.29
C LYS A 115 -11.52 -13.31 19.63
N GLN A 116 -12.38 -14.27 19.33
CA GLN A 116 -12.01 -15.52 18.66
C GLN A 116 -11.58 -15.32 17.19
N ASP A 117 -12.01 -14.23 16.56
CA ASP A 117 -11.60 -13.87 15.19
C ASP A 117 -10.24 -13.17 15.19
N PHE A 118 -9.79 -12.66 16.34
CA PHE A 118 -8.51 -11.98 16.54
C PHE A 118 -7.44 -12.90 17.16
N VAL A 119 -7.50 -14.20 16.89
CA VAL A 119 -6.46 -15.15 17.29
C VAL A 119 -5.58 -15.50 16.10
N LEU A 120 -4.31 -15.86 16.37
CA LEU A 120 -3.46 -16.44 15.34
C LEU A 120 -4.06 -17.78 14.91
N GLN A 121 -4.49 -17.88 13.65
CA GLN A 121 -5.07 -19.12 13.11
C GLN A 121 -4.03 -20.23 12.90
N GLN A 122 -2.75 -19.89 13.00
CA GLN A 122 -1.63 -20.79 12.77
C GLN A 122 -0.60 -20.58 13.87
N ASP A 123 0.10 -21.66 14.21
CA ASP A 123 1.25 -21.58 15.11
C ASP A 123 2.27 -20.56 14.58
N ALA A 124 2.81 -19.76 15.49
CA ALA A 124 3.92 -18.87 15.20
C ALA A 124 5.07 -19.14 16.18
N TYR A 125 6.29 -18.92 15.71
CA TYR A 125 7.52 -19.23 16.42
C TYR A 125 8.43 -18.02 16.38
N ILE A 126 9.01 -17.64 17.52
CA ILE A 126 10.12 -16.70 17.57
C ILE A 126 11.40 -17.51 17.43
N LEU A 127 12.19 -17.18 16.40
CA LEU A 127 13.42 -17.88 16.04
C LEU A 127 14.55 -16.88 15.86
N ASN A 128 15.76 -17.33 16.19
CA ASN A 128 16.93 -16.84 15.49
C ASN A 128 17.23 -17.73 14.29
N TYR A 129 17.62 -17.14 13.17
CA TYR A 129 17.84 -17.83 11.92
C TYR A 129 19.02 -17.24 11.18
N ILE A 130 19.90 -18.09 10.66
CA ILE A 130 21.00 -17.67 9.79
C ILE A 130 21.22 -18.70 8.71
N SER A 131 21.62 -18.23 7.52
CA SER A 131 22.04 -19.12 6.45
C SER A 131 23.34 -18.70 5.80
N PHE A 132 24.06 -19.70 5.29
CA PHE A 132 25.38 -19.60 4.72
C PHE A 132 25.43 -20.22 3.33
N ASN A 133 26.30 -19.71 2.46
CA ASN A 133 26.56 -20.26 1.13
C ASN A 133 27.53 -21.45 1.11
N ASN A 134 28.00 -21.89 2.29
CA ASN A 134 28.89 -23.04 2.43
C ASN A 134 28.70 -23.73 3.78
N SER A 135 28.94 -25.04 3.82
CA SER A 135 28.72 -25.87 5.00
C SER A 135 29.73 -25.62 6.12
N GLU A 136 30.95 -25.22 5.79
CA GLU A 136 32.02 -24.99 6.76
C GLU A 136 31.68 -23.83 7.70
N SER A 137 31.23 -22.72 7.13
CA SER A 137 30.81 -21.53 7.88
C SER A 137 29.59 -21.82 8.76
N ALA A 138 28.62 -22.58 8.25
CA ALA A 138 27.46 -22.98 9.05
C ALA A 138 27.83 -23.90 10.23
N ARG A 139 28.76 -24.85 10.02
CA ARG A 139 29.26 -25.74 11.09
C ARG A 139 30.02 -24.96 12.16
N GLU A 140 30.89 -24.05 11.73
CA GLU A 140 31.66 -23.22 12.64
C GLU A 140 30.77 -22.26 13.43
N PHE A 141 29.81 -21.62 12.78
CA PHE A 141 28.80 -20.80 13.46
C PHE A 141 28.06 -21.61 14.53
N ARG A 142 27.55 -22.80 14.18
CA ARG A 142 26.84 -23.68 15.13
C ARG A 142 27.73 -24.07 16.31
N ARG A 143 29.02 -24.36 16.07
CA ARG A 143 29.98 -24.72 17.12
C ARG A 143 30.15 -23.58 18.13
N ILE A 144 30.37 -22.36 17.64
CA ILE A 144 30.52 -21.17 18.49
C ILE A 144 29.22 -20.88 19.24
N LEU A 145 28.07 -21.01 18.57
CA LEU A 145 26.75 -20.79 19.18
C LEU A 145 26.50 -21.74 20.36
N ILE A 146 26.83 -23.03 20.22
CA ILE A 146 26.68 -24.01 21.31
C ILE A 146 27.59 -23.71 22.50
N GLU A 147 28.79 -23.19 22.24
CA GLU A 147 29.76 -22.81 23.28
C GLU A 147 29.48 -21.43 23.91
N SER A 148 28.54 -20.65 23.34
CA SER A 148 28.26 -19.29 23.78
C SER A 148 26.79 -18.89 23.59
N ASP A 149 26.51 -17.94 22.70
CA ASP A 149 25.20 -17.37 22.45
C ASP A 149 25.10 -16.84 21.01
N TRP A 150 23.88 -16.51 20.59
CA TRP A 150 23.59 -16.05 19.23
C TRP A 150 24.37 -14.79 18.84
N ASN A 151 24.41 -13.80 19.73
CA ASN A 151 25.04 -12.52 19.46
C ASN A 151 26.55 -12.66 19.33
N ARG A 152 27.16 -13.48 20.18
CA ARG A 152 28.60 -13.76 20.10
C ARG A 152 28.95 -14.52 18.83
N ALA A 153 28.18 -15.54 18.46
CA ALA A 153 28.38 -16.27 17.21
C ALA A 153 28.22 -15.35 15.99
N LEU A 154 27.19 -14.50 15.98
CA LEU A 154 26.96 -13.54 14.88
C LEU A 154 28.08 -12.51 14.77
N ASN A 155 28.59 -12.01 15.91
CA ASN A 155 29.66 -11.02 15.91
C ASN A 155 30.98 -11.57 15.33
N VAL A 156 31.27 -12.86 15.51
CA VAL A 156 32.44 -13.51 14.87
C VAL A 156 32.31 -13.52 13.34
N PHE A 157 31.09 -13.54 12.80
CA PHE A 157 30.82 -13.58 11.38
C PHE A 157 30.37 -12.23 10.77
N ARG A 158 30.46 -11.12 11.52
CA ARG A 158 29.90 -9.80 11.14
C ARG A 158 30.24 -9.35 9.70
N ASP A 159 31.48 -9.60 9.25
CA ASP A 159 31.97 -9.20 7.91
C ASP A 159 32.17 -10.41 6.97
N ASN A 160 31.63 -11.57 7.32
CA ASN A 160 31.84 -12.80 6.57
C ASN A 160 30.89 -12.87 5.37
N LYS A 161 31.47 -12.87 4.16
CA LYS A 161 30.75 -12.96 2.87
C LYS A 161 30.00 -14.29 2.66
N SER A 162 30.17 -15.26 3.56
CA SER A 162 29.41 -16.51 3.51
C SER A 162 27.97 -16.37 3.99
N ILE A 163 27.65 -15.37 4.82
CA ILE A 163 26.28 -15.13 5.26
C ILE A 163 25.43 -14.72 4.05
N ILE A 164 24.32 -15.42 3.85
CA ILE A 164 23.30 -15.06 2.86
C ILE A 164 22.23 -14.17 3.52
N GLU A 165 21.74 -14.59 4.68
CA GLU A 165 20.68 -13.92 5.44
C GLU A 165 20.83 -14.26 6.92
N ASN A 166 20.45 -13.33 7.78
CA ASN A 166 20.35 -13.53 9.23
C ASN A 166 19.14 -12.75 9.76
N GLU A 167 18.47 -13.33 10.74
CA GLU A 167 17.30 -12.79 11.42
C GLU A 167 17.42 -13.15 12.90
N THR A 168 17.21 -12.18 13.78
CA THR A 168 17.31 -12.36 15.25
C THR A 168 15.98 -11.98 15.87
N ASP A 169 15.51 -12.78 16.83
CA ASP A 169 14.24 -12.60 17.55
C ASP A 169 13.04 -12.41 16.61
N LYS A 170 13.04 -13.09 15.46
CA LYS A 170 12.03 -12.89 14.42
C LYS A 170 10.87 -13.85 14.59
N LEU A 171 9.66 -13.31 14.48
CA LEU A 171 8.43 -14.09 14.39
C LEU A 171 8.29 -14.71 12.99
N PHE A 172 8.14 -16.03 12.96
CA PHE A 172 7.81 -16.81 11.78
C PHE A 172 6.51 -17.54 12.00
N TYR A 173 5.55 -17.36 11.09
CA TYR A 173 4.43 -18.28 10.98
C TYR A 173 4.89 -19.64 10.48
N ASP A 174 4.15 -20.68 10.83
CA ASP A 174 4.48 -22.05 10.47
C ASP A 174 4.80 -22.24 8.97
N TYR A 175 3.99 -21.63 8.10
CA TYR A 175 4.13 -21.70 6.65
C TYR A 175 5.36 -20.95 6.10
N GLN A 176 5.96 -20.04 6.87
CA GLN A 176 7.14 -19.28 6.46
C GLN A 176 8.45 -20.04 6.68
N ILE A 177 8.44 -21.02 7.61
CA ILE A 177 9.61 -21.84 7.89
C ILE A 177 9.73 -22.88 6.77
N THR A 178 10.53 -22.57 5.75
CA THR A 178 10.71 -23.43 4.58
C THR A 178 12.18 -23.83 4.41
N PRO A 179 12.45 -25.02 3.84
CA PRO A 179 11.52 -26.08 3.42
C PRO A 179 10.92 -26.85 4.60
N VAL A 180 9.95 -27.75 4.33
CA VAL A 180 9.25 -28.58 5.34
C VAL A 180 10.22 -29.34 6.25
N ALA A 181 11.39 -29.74 5.75
CA ALA A 181 12.43 -30.38 6.55
C ALA A 181 12.94 -29.47 7.69
N LEU A 182 13.20 -28.18 7.40
CA LEU A 182 13.60 -27.20 8.41
C LEU A 182 12.47 -26.97 9.42
N ASN A 183 11.23 -26.83 8.94
CA ASN A 183 10.05 -26.70 9.81
C ASN A 183 9.95 -27.85 10.82
N ARG A 184 10.10 -29.10 10.35
CA ARG A 184 10.08 -30.29 11.21
C ARG A 184 11.21 -30.28 12.24
N ILE A 185 12.40 -29.80 11.88
CA ILE A 185 13.50 -29.69 12.83
C ILE A 185 13.15 -28.66 13.90
N VAL A 186 12.79 -27.44 13.50
CA VAL A 186 12.48 -26.33 14.41
C VAL A 186 11.36 -26.68 15.39
N LYS A 187 10.29 -27.34 14.92
CA LYS A 187 9.15 -27.75 15.76
C LYS A 187 9.49 -28.73 16.88
N ASN A 188 10.58 -29.48 16.74
CA ASN A 188 11.01 -30.47 17.71
C ASN A 188 12.15 -29.97 18.62
N LEU A 189 12.56 -28.71 18.48
CA LEU A 189 13.54 -28.08 19.35
C LEU A 189 12.90 -27.65 20.67
N TYR A 190 13.63 -27.81 21.77
CA TYR A 190 13.30 -27.17 23.04
C TYR A 190 13.70 -25.69 23.02
N GLU A 191 13.09 -24.90 23.90
CA GLU A 191 13.42 -23.47 24.04
C GLU A 191 14.93 -23.27 24.27
N ASN A 192 15.51 -22.36 23.48
CA ASN A 192 16.94 -22.06 23.33
C ASN A 192 17.79 -23.13 22.64
N GLU A 193 17.21 -24.24 22.18
CA GLU A 193 17.94 -25.26 21.44
C GLU A 193 18.26 -24.83 20.01
N VAL A 194 19.38 -25.35 19.49
CA VAL A 194 19.95 -25.01 18.19
C VAL A 194 19.84 -26.20 17.24
N SER A 195 19.29 -25.94 16.06
CA SER A 195 19.15 -26.94 15.00
C SER A 195 20.50 -27.54 14.60
N VAL A 196 20.47 -28.73 14.01
CA VAL A 196 21.60 -29.21 13.21
C VAL A 196 21.78 -28.32 11.97
N VAL A 197 23.01 -28.29 11.44
CA VAL A 197 23.26 -27.63 10.15
C VAL A 197 22.49 -28.39 9.07
N THR A 198 21.59 -27.69 8.39
CA THR A 198 20.69 -28.29 7.40
C THR A 198 20.89 -27.61 6.06
N GLU A 199 21.17 -28.40 5.01
CA GLU A 199 21.13 -27.88 3.65
C GLU A 199 19.68 -27.77 3.18
N VAL A 200 19.20 -26.55 2.98
CA VAL A 200 17.79 -26.27 2.63
C VAL A 200 17.58 -26.10 1.13
N ASN A 201 18.63 -25.72 0.41
CA ASN A 201 18.74 -25.69 -1.05
C ASN A 201 20.20 -26.00 -1.39
N PRO A 202 20.52 -26.46 -2.62
CA PRO A 202 21.89 -26.69 -3.03
C PRO A 202 22.79 -25.50 -2.73
N GLY A 203 23.78 -25.69 -1.86
CA GLY A 203 24.72 -24.66 -1.44
C GLY A 203 24.21 -23.67 -0.38
N LYS A 204 22.99 -23.83 0.17
CA LYS A 204 22.44 -22.99 1.24
C LYS A 204 22.25 -23.80 2.52
N TYR A 205 23.03 -23.46 3.54
CA TYR A 205 23.09 -24.16 4.82
C TYR A 205 22.53 -23.29 5.94
N VAL A 206 21.60 -23.82 6.71
CA VAL A 206 20.86 -23.09 7.75
C VAL A 206 21.21 -23.58 9.13
N VAL A 207 21.26 -22.64 10.07
CA VAL A 207 21.21 -22.87 11.51
C VAL A 207 20.08 -22.01 12.08
N ALA A 208 19.20 -22.62 12.85
CA ALA A 208 18.12 -21.93 13.55
C ALA A 208 18.21 -22.21 15.05
N GLN A 209 17.86 -21.23 15.87
CA GLN A 209 17.67 -21.39 17.30
C GLN A 209 16.19 -21.14 17.62
N PHE A 210 15.56 -22.09 18.29
CA PHE A 210 14.19 -21.93 18.71
C PHE A 210 14.14 -21.14 20.02
N LEU A 211 13.38 -20.04 20.06
CA LEU A 211 13.26 -19.21 21.26
C LEU A 211 11.91 -19.43 21.94
N LYS A 212 10.81 -19.31 21.20
CA LYS A 212 9.48 -19.42 21.79
C LYS A 212 8.40 -19.78 20.78
N LYS A 213 7.39 -20.54 21.20
CA LYS A 213 6.13 -20.70 20.47
C LYS A 213 5.10 -19.70 21.00
N ILE A 214 4.38 -19.03 20.10
CA ILE A 214 3.30 -18.08 20.40
C ILE A 214 1.96 -18.80 20.39
#